data_AF-A0A061NPX3-F1
#
_entry.id   AF-A0A061NPX3-F1
#
_cell.length_a   1.000
_cell.length_b   1.000
_cell.length_c   1.000
_cell.angle_alpha   90.00
_cell.angle_beta   90.00
_cell.angle_gamma   90.00
#
_symmetry.space_group_name_H-M   'P 1'
#
loop_
_entity.id
_entity.type
_entity.pdbx_description
1 polymer ?
#
loop_
_entity_poly.entity_id
_entity_poly.type
_entity_poly.pdbx_seq_one_letter_code
_entity_poly.pdbx_strand_id
1 'polypeptide(L)'
;MPTDVELFYEGLVNHLTAENVHRAMTAQGRSRHKELVKRFNQLPIQSLRDLAITPTQMIKELHVKPGPWIQRLLHTLAVFVINKEIVNDKKLLLHKARELYDETSIT
;
A
#
# COMPACT_ATOMS: atom_id res chain seq x y z
N MET A 1 -15.19 7.52 -6.88
CA MET A 1 -14.06 7.98 -6.04
C MET A 1 -13.09 6.82 -5.96
N PRO A 2 -11.77 7.04 -6.02
CA PRO A 2 -10.83 5.94 -5.85
C PRO A 2 -10.90 5.36 -4.43
N THR A 3 -10.63 4.07 -4.34
CA THR A 3 -10.37 3.35 -3.09
C THR A 3 -9.03 3.78 -2.51
N ASP A 4 -8.79 3.42 -1.25
CA ASP A 4 -7.52 3.73 -0.58
C ASP A 4 -6.34 2.96 -1.22
N VAL A 5 -6.60 1.76 -1.75
CA VAL A 5 -5.60 0.96 -2.50
C VAL A 5 -5.27 1.61 -3.85
N GLU A 6 -6.28 2.09 -4.59
CA GLU A 6 -6.06 2.84 -5.84
C GLU A 6 -5.31 4.15 -5.60
N LEU A 7 -5.61 4.85 -4.50
CA LEU A 7 -4.89 6.06 -4.08
C LEU A 7 -3.42 5.77 -3.78
N PHE A 8 -3.12 4.64 -3.13
CA PHE A 8 -1.76 4.20 -2.85
C PHE A 8 -0.96 3.89 -4.12
N TYR A 9 -1.52 3.12 -5.06
CA TYR A 9 -0.79 2.67 -6.25
C TYR A 9 -0.59 3.76 -7.30
N GLU A 10 -1.62 4.55 -7.56
CA GLU A 10 -1.52 5.62 -8.55
C GLU A 10 -0.81 6.84 -7.93
N GLY A 11 -0.79 6.95 -6.61
CA GLY A 11 -0.26 8.11 -5.92
C GLY A 11 -1.13 9.35 -6.11
N LEU A 12 -0.97 10.32 -5.22
CA LEU A 12 -1.80 11.53 -5.22
C LEU A 12 -1.71 12.28 -6.56
N VAL A 13 -0.51 12.49 -7.10
CA VAL A 13 -0.29 13.31 -8.32
C VAL A 13 -1.04 12.76 -9.55
N ASN A 14 -1.12 11.45 -9.75
CA ASN A 14 -1.82 10.86 -10.90
C ASN A 14 -3.35 10.98 -10.77
N HIS A 15 -3.89 10.82 -9.55
CA HIS A 15 -5.31 11.14 -9.28
C HIS A 15 -5.60 12.64 -9.46
N LEU A 16 -4.60 13.49 -9.24
CA LEU A 16 -4.73 14.93 -9.46
C LEU A 16 -4.78 15.29 -10.94
N THR A 17 -3.94 14.71 -11.80
CA THR A 17 -3.84 15.04 -13.23
C THR A 17 -5.06 14.63 -14.05
N ALA A 18 -5.63 13.43 -13.84
CA ALA A 18 -6.82 12.97 -14.56
C ALA A 18 -8.06 13.85 -14.28
N GLU A 19 -8.11 14.45 -13.09
CA GLU A 19 -9.21 15.31 -12.66
C GLU A 19 -8.91 16.82 -12.90
N ASN A 20 -7.65 17.19 -13.18
CA ASN A 20 -7.21 18.60 -13.36
C ASN A 20 -7.91 19.32 -14.52
N VAL A 21 -8.28 18.62 -15.60
CA VAL A 21 -9.00 19.22 -16.74
C VAL A 21 -10.41 19.66 -16.34
N HIS A 22 -11.03 18.99 -15.35
CA HIS A 22 -12.34 19.35 -14.81
C HIS A 22 -12.25 20.30 -13.59
N ARG A 23 -11.17 20.23 -12.81
CA ARG A 23 -10.96 20.96 -11.53
C ARG A 23 -10.89 22.49 -11.64
N ALA A 24 -10.41 23.06 -12.75
CA ALA A 24 -10.12 24.50 -12.82
C ALA A 24 -11.39 25.39 -12.81
N MET A 25 -12.56 24.83 -13.11
CA MET A 25 -13.76 25.61 -13.44
C MET A 25 -14.92 25.51 -12.44
N THR A 26 -14.86 24.65 -11.40
CA THR A 26 -16.00 24.46 -10.47
C THR A 26 -15.61 24.36 -8.99
N ALA A 27 -16.50 24.81 -8.10
CA ALA A 27 -16.32 24.69 -6.65
C ALA A 27 -16.32 23.22 -6.17
N GLN A 28 -17.12 22.36 -6.80
CA GLN A 28 -17.21 20.93 -6.50
C GLN A 28 -15.87 20.20 -6.73
N GLY A 29 -15.15 20.53 -7.81
CA GLY A 29 -13.83 19.96 -8.10
C GLY A 29 -12.78 20.31 -7.03
N ARG A 30 -12.86 21.51 -6.44
CA ARG A 30 -11.94 21.93 -5.35
C ARG A 30 -12.22 21.19 -4.04
N SER A 31 -13.48 20.96 -3.70
CA SER A 31 -13.85 20.20 -2.49
C SER A 31 -13.39 18.74 -2.59
N ARG A 32 -13.61 18.11 -3.75
CA ARG A 32 -13.16 16.74 -4.03
C ARG A 32 -11.64 16.61 -3.98
N HIS A 33 -10.91 17.60 -4.52
CA HIS A 33 -9.46 17.65 -4.39
C HIS A 33 -8.99 17.59 -2.93
N LYS A 34 -9.54 18.45 -2.08
CA LYS A 34 -9.19 18.49 -0.65
C LYS A 34 -9.50 17.17 0.05
N GLU A 35 -10.60 16.51 -0.33
CA GLU A 35 -10.96 15.21 0.20
C GLU A 35 -9.94 14.11 -0.18
N LEU A 36 -9.52 14.05 -1.44
CA LEU A 36 -8.52 13.07 -1.90
C LEU A 36 -7.17 13.27 -1.22
N VAL A 37 -6.71 14.52 -1.10
CA VAL A 37 -5.48 14.86 -0.37
C VAL A 37 -5.60 14.43 1.09
N LYS A 38 -6.74 14.71 1.73
CA LYS A 38 -7.00 14.32 3.13
C LYS A 38 -6.97 12.80 3.28
N ARG A 39 -7.67 12.06 2.42
CA ARG A 39 -7.70 10.58 2.46
C ARG A 39 -6.31 9.98 2.24
N PHE A 40 -5.58 10.45 1.24
CA PHE A 40 -4.21 10.00 0.97
C PHE A 40 -3.28 10.22 2.18
N ASN A 41 -3.34 11.39 2.82
CA ASN A 41 -2.55 11.70 4.00
C ASN A 41 -2.94 10.89 5.24
N GLN A 42 -4.14 10.28 5.25
CA GLN A 42 -4.64 9.43 6.33
C GLN A 42 -4.34 7.95 6.11
N LEU A 43 -3.74 7.56 4.98
CA LEU A 43 -3.34 6.20 4.73
C LEU A 43 -2.27 5.76 5.76
N PRO A 44 -2.34 4.53 6.29
CA PRO A 44 -1.33 4.02 7.22
C PRO A 44 0.09 3.96 6.63
N ILE A 45 0.17 3.85 5.30
CA ILE A 45 1.39 3.91 4.48
C ILE A 45 1.06 4.64 3.16
N GLN A 46 2.02 5.39 2.61
CA GLN A 46 1.85 6.13 1.35
C GLN A 46 2.67 5.53 0.21
N SER A 47 3.64 4.68 0.53
CA SER A 47 4.45 3.91 -0.40
C SER A 47 4.87 2.56 0.19
N LEU A 48 5.33 1.63 -0.64
CA LEU A 48 5.89 0.35 -0.16
C LEU A 48 7.09 0.52 0.76
N ARG A 49 7.81 1.65 0.65
CA ARG A 49 8.98 1.95 1.50
C ARG A 49 8.58 2.28 2.93
N ASP A 50 7.31 2.64 3.15
CA ASP A 50 6.78 2.98 4.47
C ASP A 50 6.39 1.73 5.28
N LEU A 51 6.41 0.54 4.66
CA LEU A 51 6.25 -0.71 5.41
C LEU A 51 7.35 -0.83 6.46
N ALA A 52 6.99 -1.27 7.65
CA ALA A 52 7.91 -1.48 8.77
C ALA A 52 8.87 -2.68 8.57
N ILE A 53 8.86 -3.27 7.38
CA ILE A 53 9.73 -4.37 6.96
C ILE A 53 10.37 -4.07 5.61
N THR A 54 11.57 -4.62 5.39
CA THR A 54 12.26 -4.57 4.10
C THR A 54 12.40 -5.96 3.48
N PRO A 55 12.60 -6.06 2.14
CA PRO A 55 12.88 -7.33 1.48
C PRO A 55 14.00 -8.14 2.17
N THR A 56 15.08 -7.46 2.57
CA THR A 56 16.23 -8.09 3.23
C THR A 56 15.87 -8.66 4.60
N GLN A 57 15.04 -7.95 5.37
CA GLN A 57 14.55 -8.45 6.66
C GLN A 57 13.66 -9.67 6.47
N MET A 58 12.77 -9.66 5.47
CA MET A 58 11.94 -10.83 5.17
C MET A 58 12.79 -12.05 4.85
N ILE A 59 13.77 -11.93 3.95
CA ILE A 59 14.70 -13.02 3.59
C ILE A 59 15.38 -13.58 4.83
N LYS A 60 15.94 -12.70 5.66
CA LYS A 60 16.71 -13.06 6.85
C LYS A 60 15.84 -13.73 7.91
N GLU A 61 14.73 -13.11 8.28
CA GLU A 61 13.88 -13.54 9.41
C GLU A 61 13.06 -14.78 9.03
N LEU A 62 12.60 -14.87 7.77
CA LEU A 62 11.84 -16.02 7.27
C LEU A 62 12.76 -17.20 6.86
N HIS A 63 14.08 -17.00 6.73
CA HIS A 63 15.05 -18.01 6.29
C HIS A 63 14.69 -18.62 4.91
N VAL A 64 14.32 -17.74 3.97
CA VAL A 64 13.81 -18.08 2.64
C VAL A 64 14.75 -17.58 1.54
N LYS A 65 14.71 -18.21 0.36
CA LYS A 65 15.56 -17.79 -0.78
C LYS A 65 15.02 -16.51 -1.43
N PRO A 66 15.89 -15.57 -1.83
CA PRO A 66 15.48 -14.37 -2.56
C PRO A 66 14.77 -14.74 -3.87
N GLY A 67 13.71 -14.00 -4.23
CA GLY A 67 13.01 -14.19 -5.51
C GLY A 67 11.90 -13.15 -5.75
N PRO A 68 11.29 -13.15 -6.96
CA PRO A 68 10.23 -12.19 -7.35
C PRO A 68 8.99 -12.24 -6.45
N TRP A 69 8.78 -13.37 -5.77
CA TRP A 69 7.68 -13.57 -4.83
C TRP A 69 7.73 -12.60 -3.63
N ILE A 70 8.91 -12.10 -3.24
CA ILE A 70 9.07 -11.14 -2.14
C ILE A 70 8.36 -9.83 -2.47
N GLN A 71 8.52 -9.36 -3.71
CA GLN A 71 7.85 -8.14 -4.15
C GLN A 71 6.34 -8.33 -4.10
N ARG A 72 5.82 -9.44 -4.66
CA ARG A 72 4.38 -9.77 -4.57
C ARG A 72 3.88 -9.77 -3.13
N LEU A 73 4.65 -10.37 -2.22
CA LEU A 73 4.29 -10.45 -0.81
C LEU A 73 4.27 -9.06 -0.13
N LEU A 74 5.23 -8.18 -0.45
CA LEU A 74 5.22 -6.79 0.03
C LEU A 74 3.99 -6.02 -0.46
N HIS A 75 3.61 -6.20 -1.73
CA HIS A 75 2.38 -5.62 -2.27
C HIS A 75 1.14 -6.14 -1.56
N THR A 76 1.07 -7.45 -1.30
CA THR A 76 -0.03 -8.05 -0.54
C THR A 76 -0.10 -7.48 0.88
N LEU A 77 1.02 -7.43 1.61
CA LEU A 77 1.08 -6.86 2.95
C LEU A 77 0.69 -5.37 2.96
N ALA A 78 1.09 -4.60 1.95
CA ALA A 78 0.67 -3.21 1.82
C ALA A 78 -0.86 -3.09 1.71
N VAL A 79 -1.52 -3.95 0.95
CA VAL A 79 -2.99 -3.99 0.86
C VAL A 79 -3.62 -4.30 2.22
N PHE A 80 -3.12 -5.31 2.94
CA PHE A 80 -3.59 -5.61 4.30
C PHE A 80 -3.45 -4.40 5.24
N VAL A 81 -2.32 -3.68 5.15
CA VAL A 81 -2.07 -2.48 5.96
C VAL A 81 -3.01 -1.33 5.60
N ILE A 82 -3.20 -1.07 4.31
CA ILE A 82 -4.08 0.01 3.80
C ILE A 82 -5.53 -0.25 4.21
N ASN A 83 -5.98 -1.50 4.10
CA ASN A 83 -7.30 -1.93 4.54
C ASN A 83 -7.45 -1.99 6.07
N LYS A 84 -6.39 -1.71 6.83
CA LYS A 84 -6.33 -1.78 8.31
C LYS A 84 -6.61 -3.18 8.86
N GLU A 85 -6.39 -4.21 8.05
CA GLU A 85 -6.48 -5.61 8.45
C GLU A 85 -5.26 -6.03 9.28
N ILE A 86 -4.11 -5.38 9.05
CA ILE A 86 -2.91 -5.52 9.86
C ILE A 86 -2.29 -4.15 10.16
N VAL A 87 -1.75 -3.98 11.36
CA VAL A 87 -0.99 -2.78 11.72
C VAL A 87 0.37 -2.83 11.02
N ASN A 88 0.86 -1.66 10.58
CA ASN A 88 2.21 -1.50 10.03
C ASN A 88 3.29 -1.63 11.12
N ASP A 89 3.40 -2.83 11.71
CA ASP A 89 4.38 -3.20 12.73
C ASP A 89 5.26 -4.34 12.21
N LYS A 90 6.57 -4.26 12.49
CA LYS A 90 7.55 -5.23 12.00
C LYS A 90 7.17 -6.68 12.35
N LYS A 91 6.81 -6.95 13.61
CA LYS A 91 6.57 -8.32 14.09
C LYS A 91 5.31 -8.89 13.47
N LEU A 92 4.24 -8.09 13.45
CA LEU A 92 2.96 -8.51 12.86
C LEU A 92 3.10 -8.76 11.36
N LEU A 93 3.78 -7.87 10.64
CA LEU A 93 4.02 -8.04 9.21
C LEU A 93 4.87 -9.27 8.89
N LEU A 94 5.93 -9.54 9.66
CA LEU A 94 6.75 -10.75 9.48
C LEU A 94 5.96 -12.03 9.78
N HIS A 95 5.11 -12.00 10.81
CA HIS A 95 4.23 -13.13 11.11
C HIS A 95 3.28 -13.40 9.94
N LYS A 96 2.59 -12.37 9.44
CA LYS A 96 1.68 -12.51 8.30
C LYS A 96 2.41 -12.92 7.01
N ALA A 97 3.63 -12.42 6.81
CA ALA A 97 4.47 -12.82 5.69
C ALA A 97 4.80 -14.32 5.72
N ARG A 98 5.03 -14.91 6.91
CA ARG A 98 5.25 -16.35 7.07
C ARG A 98 4.01 -17.13 6.66
N GLU A 99 2.84 -16.78 7.20
CA GLU A 99 1.57 -17.47 6.88
C GLU A 99 1.34 -17.53 5.37
N LEU A 100 1.44 -16.38 4.69
CA LEU A 100 1.22 -16.28 3.24
C LEU A 100 2.27 -17.04 2.43
N TYR A 101 3.52 -17.09 2.91
CA TYR A 101 4.58 -17.85 2.26
C TYR A 101 4.33 -19.37 2.37
N ASP A 102 3.88 -19.83 3.53
CA ASP A 102 3.62 -21.25 3.75
C ASP A 102 2.40 -21.72 2.94
N GLU A 103 1.33 -20.92 2.87
CA GLU A 103 0.15 -21.17 2.03
C GLU A 103 0.51 -21.31 0.54
N THR A 104 1.41 -20.46 0.04
CA THR A 104 1.83 -20.46 -1.37
C THR A 104 2.90 -21.49 -1.70
N SER A 105 3.58 -22.05 -0.70
CA SER A 105 4.59 -23.11 -0.87
C SER A 105 3.99 -24.52 -0.91
N ILE A 106 2.70 -24.65 -0.59
CA ILE A 106 1.95 -25.92 -0.65
C ILE A 106 1.26 -26.12 -2.02
N THR A 107 1.28 -25.11 -2.91
CA THR A 107 0.77 -25.20 -4.29
C THR A 107 1.91 -25.35 -5.29
#